data_AF-E5AT97-F1
#
_entry.id   AF-E5AT97-F1
#
_cell.length_a   1.000
_cell.length_b   1.000
_cell.length_c   1.000
_cell.angle_alpha   90.00
_cell.angle_beta   90.00
_cell.angle_gamma   90.00
#
_symmetry.space_group_name_H-M   'P 1'
#
loop_
_entity.id
_entity.type
_entity.pdbx_description
1 polymer ?
#
loop_
_entity_poly.entity_id
_entity_poly.type
_entity_poly.pdbx_seq_one_letter_code
_entity_poly.pdbx_strand_id
1 'polypeptide(L)'
;MLGLPMDFDLNAALNDYQAYICALEARPTPAASAPPPPQPPSAAWVNSSAKQPTAYQDLPSEVIARIGDYVPVQDVMAFATVDRRTYYAMQTRRLVHSYWQRAKQAVTFQSIHRLLDEMDDTFADPAQYADPLDALCQRLKTLKAGRTRVFKRLFAAAQRIPQDGVQIQKALLLMHRDFTYEREWMELFDFAYALAEQHEPGQDNVWPELALGLSNFSIDTPETPHFAQWYDKILARLPSLSVAEQAQIIPTLTLLLDKFSQADPRIPELYTLLHDYALRLPPSYQGASVGALASYVWRFPEAERSVWYAQMRDWALSLPDDQWGVALQRLPEGLGSFSPKRQAQELALLERYLGRVPTVQRTQAAVGLIRSIYFINDTLAKRGWQQGLSLLNGAGEAALWEVLSELRANGVLWHLNNRKWKVAMGEITRFMKANQFSKPAQARIQDSATWLRSEPD
;
A
#
# COMPACT_ATOMS: atom_id res chain seq x y z
N MET A 1 -35.01 -3.35 -21.47
CA MET A 1 -34.22 -2.36 -20.70
C MET A 1 -33.67 -3.11 -19.51
N LEU A 2 -32.41 -3.57 -19.57
CA LEU A 2 -31.22 -2.89 -19.02
C LEU A 2 -31.39 -2.60 -17.52
N GLY A 3 -30.55 -3.05 -16.59
CA GLY A 3 -29.31 -3.80 -16.64
C GLY A 3 -28.81 -3.94 -15.20
N LEU A 4 -28.31 -5.10 -14.81
CA LEU A 4 -27.67 -5.34 -13.51
C LEU A 4 -26.16 -5.05 -13.64
N PRO A 5 -25.51 -4.47 -12.61
CA PRO A 5 -24.07 -4.29 -12.59
C PRO A 5 -23.40 -5.61 -12.21
N MET A 6 -22.31 -5.93 -12.89
CA MET A 6 -21.43 -7.04 -12.55
C MET A 6 -20.22 -6.44 -11.83
N ASP A 7 -20.17 -6.62 -10.51
CA ASP A 7 -19.01 -6.28 -9.68
C ASP A 7 -17.84 -7.20 -10.04
N PHE A 8 -16.73 -6.58 -10.44
CA PHE A 8 -15.49 -7.27 -10.78
C PHE A 8 -14.63 -7.38 -9.50
N ASP A 9 -14.63 -8.55 -8.86
CA ASP A 9 -13.81 -8.82 -7.67
C ASP A 9 -12.41 -9.27 -8.08
N LEU A 10 -11.46 -8.34 -7.99
CA LEU A 10 -10.04 -8.53 -8.31
C LEU A 10 -9.37 -9.60 -7.43
N ASN A 11 -9.91 -9.91 -6.24
CA ASN A 11 -9.35 -10.92 -5.34
C ASN A 11 -9.74 -12.35 -5.72
N ALA A 12 -10.83 -12.53 -6.47
CA ALA A 12 -11.24 -13.85 -6.97
C ALA A 12 -10.31 -14.36 -8.09
N ALA A 13 -9.77 -13.45 -8.91
CA ALA A 13 -8.88 -13.80 -10.02
C ALA A 13 -7.45 -14.20 -9.58
N LEU A 14 -7.02 -13.77 -8.38
CA LEU A 14 -5.66 -14.02 -7.88
C LEU A 14 -5.50 -15.35 -7.14
N ASN A 15 -6.60 -16.00 -6.73
CA ASN A 15 -6.57 -17.27 -5.99
C ASN A 15 -6.50 -18.52 -6.89
N ASP A 16 -6.61 -18.38 -8.21
CA ASP A 16 -6.60 -19.52 -9.15
C ASP A 16 -5.20 -20.08 -9.47
N TYR A 17 -4.14 -19.48 -8.91
CA TYR A 17 -2.75 -19.93 -9.14
C TYR A 17 -2.47 -21.31 -8.50
N GLN A 18 -3.16 -21.67 -7.42
CA GLN A 18 -3.02 -23.00 -6.78
C GLN A 18 -3.79 -24.11 -7.50
N ALA A 19 -4.91 -23.79 -8.17
CA ALA A 19 -5.68 -24.76 -8.94
C ALA A 19 -4.90 -25.26 -10.18
N TYR A 20 -4.06 -24.40 -10.76
CA TYR A 20 -3.22 -24.74 -11.92
C TYR A 20 -2.07 -25.71 -11.59
N ILE A 21 -1.52 -25.65 -10.37
CA ILE A 21 -0.39 -26.52 -9.95
C ILE A 21 -0.87 -27.96 -9.68
N CYS A 22 -2.05 -28.14 -9.07
CA CYS A 22 -2.57 -29.48 -8.78
C CYS A 22 -3.01 -30.27 -10.02
N ALA A 23 -3.32 -29.61 -11.15
CA ALA A 23 -3.70 -30.28 -12.39
C ALA A 23 -2.50 -30.85 -13.19
N LEU A 24 -1.28 -30.39 -12.90
CA LEU A 24 -0.06 -30.83 -13.59
C LEU A 24 0.59 -32.09 -12.98
N GLU A 25 0.27 -32.42 -11.72
CA GLU A 25 0.84 -33.57 -11.01
C GLU A 25 0.09 -34.89 -11.25
N ALA A 26 -1.12 -34.85 -11.80
CA ALA A 26 -1.89 -36.05 -12.12
C ALA A 26 -1.65 -36.52 -13.58
N ARG A 27 -0.46 -37.06 -13.86
CA ARG A 27 -0.26 -37.90 -15.05
C ARG A 27 -0.76 -39.33 -14.74
N PRO A 28 -1.74 -39.89 -15.48
CA PRO A 28 -2.00 -41.32 -15.42
C PRO A 28 -0.90 -42.07 -16.18
N THR A 29 -0.27 -43.03 -15.50
CA THR A 29 0.62 -44.04 -16.07
C THR A 29 -0.13 -44.88 -17.13
N PRO A 30 0.43 -45.19 -18.31
CA PRO A 30 -0.26 -46.04 -19.28
C PRO A 30 -0.23 -47.50 -18.83
N ALA A 31 -1.40 -48.08 -18.56
CA ALA A 31 -1.55 -49.52 -18.45
C ALA A 31 -1.68 -50.15 -19.85
N ALA A 32 -0.97 -51.26 -20.05
CA ALA A 32 -0.96 -52.05 -21.27
C ALA A 32 -2.26 -52.84 -21.49
N SER A 33 -2.52 -53.14 -22.77
CA SER A 33 -3.45 -54.16 -23.31
C SER A 33 -4.95 -53.82 -23.40
N ALA A 34 -5.38 -53.41 -24.59
CA ALA A 34 -6.70 -53.73 -25.16
C ALA A 34 -6.67 -53.70 -26.71
N PRO A 35 -7.44 -54.57 -27.41
CA PRO A 35 -7.27 -54.90 -28.83
C PRO A 35 -7.91 -53.88 -29.80
N PRO A 36 -7.56 -53.88 -31.11
CA PRO A 36 -8.01 -52.85 -32.04
C PRO A 36 -9.47 -53.07 -32.49
N PRO A 37 -10.29 -52.02 -32.64
CA PRO A 37 -11.59 -52.13 -33.29
C PRO A 37 -11.48 -52.02 -34.83
N PRO A 38 -12.44 -52.61 -35.56
CA PRO A 38 -12.31 -52.93 -36.99
C PRO A 38 -12.62 -51.74 -37.91
N GLN A 39 -11.93 -51.67 -39.05
CA GLN A 39 -12.32 -50.79 -40.17
C GLN A 39 -13.59 -51.29 -40.87
N PRO A 40 -14.48 -50.38 -41.27
CA PRO A 40 -15.07 -50.49 -42.63
C PRO A 40 -15.30 -49.07 -43.25
N PRO A 41 -15.91 -48.95 -44.46
CA PRO A 41 -15.24 -48.76 -45.73
C PRO A 41 -15.38 -47.34 -46.30
N SER A 42 -14.57 -47.05 -47.31
CA SER A 42 -14.60 -45.81 -48.10
C SER A 42 -15.91 -45.66 -48.88
N ALA A 43 -16.67 -44.56 -48.67
CA ALA A 43 -17.51 -43.91 -49.67
C ALA A 43 -18.08 -42.54 -49.18
N ALA A 44 -17.78 -41.49 -49.95
CA ALA A 44 -18.63 -40.35 -50.34
C ALA A 44 -19.33 -39.47 -49.26
N TRP A 45 -18.66 -38.35 -48.92
CA TRP A 45 -19.14 -36.95 -48.99
C TRP A 45 -20.65 -36.67 -48.77
N VAL A 46 -21.00 -35.89 -47.73
CA VAL A 46 -21.59 -34.52 -47.82
C VAL A 46 -21.95 -33.98 -46.42
N ASN A 47 -21.21 -32.94 -46.01
CA ASN A 47 -21.54 -31.77 -45.17
C ASN A 47 -22.44 -31.88 -43.93
N SER A 48 -21.86 -31.53 -42.77
CA SER A 48 -22.33 -30.43 -41.91
C SER A 48 -21.24 -30.00 -40.92
N SER A 49 -21.04 -28.69 -40.83
CA SER A 49 -20.01 -27.97 -40.06
C SER A 49 -19.86 -28.45 -38.61
N ALA A 50 -18.80 -29.22 -38.33
CA ALA A 50 -18.27 -29.38 -36.99
C ALA A 50 -17.21 -28.29 -36.79
N LYS A 51 -17.48 -27.31 -35.92
CA LYS A 51 -16.46 -26.37 -35.42
C LYS A 51 -15.34 -27.20 -34.80
N GLN A 52 -14.27 -27.39 -35.56
CA GLN A 52 -13.04 -28.01 -35.11
C GLN A 52 -12.54 -27.20 -33.90
N PRO A 53 -12.09 -27.83 -32.79
CA PRO A 53 -11.43 -27.11 -31.72
C PRO A 53 -10.23 -26.39 -32.33
N THR A 54 -10.20 -25.06 -32.27
CA THR A 54 -9.06 -24.27 -32.75
C THR A 54 -7.86 -24.62 -31.88
N ALA A 55 -6.88 -25.35 -32.43
CA ALA A 55 -5.63 -25.62 -31.72
C ALA A 55 -4.73 -24.39 -31.78
N TYR A 56 -3.73 -24.29 -30.90
CA TYR A 56 -2.78 -23.18 -30.89
C TYR A 56 -2.15 -22.93 -32.28
N GLN A 57 -1.86 -24.02 -33.01
CA GLN A 57 -1.27 -23.97 -34.35
C GLN A 57 -2.17 -23.26 -35.37
N ASP A 58 -3.48 -23.24 -35.13
CA ASP A 58 -4.48 -22.64 -36.02
C ASP A 58 -4.74 -21.14 -35.72
N LEU A 59 -4.21 -20.61 -34.61
CA LEU A 59 -4.44 -19.22 -34.20
C LEU A 59 -3.73 -18.24 -35.12
N PRO A 60 -4.38 -17.19 -35.66
CA PRO A 60 -3.73 -16.10 -36.40
C PRO A 60 -2.59 -15.43 -35.63
N SER A 61 -1.61 -14.85 -36.34
CA SER A 61 -0.44 -14.23 -35.69
C SER A 61 -0.83 -13.01 -34.86
N GLU A 62 -1.89 -12.32 -35.25
CA GLU A 62 -2.49 -11.19 -34.56
C GLU A 62 -3.10 -11.62 -33.22
N VAL A 63 -3.70 -12.81 -33.17
CA VAL A 63 -4.23 -13.38 -31.93
C VAL A 63 -3.08 -13.79 -31.00
N ILE A 64 -2.02 -14.38 -31.54
CA ILE A 64 -0.81 -14.70 -30.78
C ILE A 64 -0.17 -13.44 -30.20
N ALA A 65 -0.05 -12.37 -30.99
CA ALA A 65 0.46 -11.09 -30.53
C ALA A 65 -0.40 -10.51 -29.39
N ARG A 66 -1.73 -10.54 -29.55
CA ARG A 66 -2.67 -10.07 -28.53
C ARG A 66 -2.64 -10.89 -27.24
N ILE A 67 -2.44 -12.21 -27.33
CA ILE A 67 -2.15 -13.04 -26.15
C ILE A 67 -0.84 -12.58 -25.51
N GLY A 68 0.17 -12.30 -26.33
CA GLY A 68 1.46 -11.75 -25.95
C GLY A 68 1.42 -10.47 -25.12
N ASP A 69 0.44 -9.60 -25.39
CA ASP A 69 0.24 -8.35 -24.63
C ASP A 69 -0.12 -8.60 -23.17
N TYR A 70 -0.72 -9.76 -22.86
CA TYR A 70 -1.03 -10.18 -21.49
C TYR A 70 0.06 -11.06 -20.86
N VAL A 71 1.12 -11.39 -21.59
CA VAL A 71 2.24 -12.19 -21.04
C VAL A 71 3.11 -11.30 -20.16
N PRO A 72 3.33 -11.67 -18.88
CA PRO A 72 4.25 -10.96 -18.00
C PRO A 72 5.62 -10.82 -18.63
N VAL A 73 6.27 -9.66 -18.48
CA VAL A 73 7.53 -9.34 -19.19
C VAL A 73 8.61 -10.41 -18.98
N GLN A 74 8.68 -11.01 -17.80
CA GLN A 74 9.62 -12.08 -17.44
C GLN A 74 9.44 -13.38 -18.24
N ASP A 75 8.22 -13.65 -18.71
CA ASP A 75 7.86 -14.88 -19.41
C ASP A 75 7.79 -14.69 -20.94
N VAL A 76 7.96 -13.46 -21.42
CA VAL A 76 7.92 -13.10 -22.84
C VAL A 76 8.86 -13.96 -23.68
N MET A 77 10.08 -14.23 -23.19
CA MET A 77 11.04 -15.04 -23.94
C MET A 77 10.65 -16.52 -23.99
N ALA A 78 10.14 -17.08 -22.88
CA ALA A 78 9.68 -18.46 -22.85
C ALA A 78 8.53 -18.66 -23.86
N PHE A 79 7.54 -17.75 -23.84
CA PHE A 79 6.43 -17.79 -24.78
C PHE A 79 6.87 -17.54 -26.23
N ALA A 80 7.75 -16.58 -26.48
CA ALA A 80 8.25 -16.28 -27.82
C ALA A 80 9.03 -17.43 -28.47
N THR A 81 9.62 -18.33 -27.67
CA THR A 81 10.42 -19.46 -28.18
C THR A 81 9.63 -20.73 -28.47
N VAL A 82 8.31 -20.73 -28.26
CA VAL A 82 7.43 -21.89 -28.51
C VAL A 82 7.55 -22.38 -29.95
N ASP A 83 7.49 -21.46 -30.92
CA ASP A 83 7.77 -21.76 -32.31
C ASP A 83 8.21 -20.51 -33.09
N ARG A 84 8.58 -20.70 -34.36
CA ARG A 84 9.06 -19.63 -35.24
C ARG A 84 7.99 -18.56 -35.48
N ARG A 85 6.71 -18.92 -35.59
CA ARG A 85 5.63 -17.98 -35.87
C ARG A 85 5.40 -17.07 -34.67
N THR A 86 5.33 -17.63 -33.48
CA THR A 86 5.18 -16.91 -32.21
C THR A 86 6.36 -16.00 -31.96
N TYR A 87 7.58 -16.43 -32.30
CA TYR A 87 8.78 -15.60 -32.20
C TYR A 87 8.68 -14.29 -32.99
N TYR A 88 8.10 -14.33 -34.19
CA TYR A 88 7.88 -13.15 -35.03
C TYR A 88 6.64 -12.35 -34.59
N ALA A 89 5.54 -13.03 -34.23
CA ALA A 89 4.34 -12.37 -33.71
C ALA A 89 4.62 -11.56 -32.43
N MET A 90 5.56 -12.03 -31.60
CA MET A 90 5.99 -11.40 -30.35
C MET A 90 7.07 -10.31 -30.52
N GLN A 91 7.40 -9.87 -31.74
CA GLN A 91 8.54 -8.96 -31.99
C GLN A 91 8.51 -7.72 -31.08
N THR A 92 7.36 -7.06 -30.97
CA THR A 92 7.18 -5.86 -30.14
C THR A 92 7.39 -6.15 -28.66
N ARG A 93 6.74 -7.17 -28.09
CA ARG A 93 6.91 -7.53 -26.67
C ARG A 93 8.33 -8.00 -26.36
N ARG A 94 9.01 -8.67 -27.29
CA ARG A 94 10.42 -9.05 -27.13
C ARG A 94 11.34 -7.85 -27.10
N LEU A 95 11.04 -6.81 -27.88
CA LEU A 95 11.76 -5.55 -27.82
C LEU A 95 11.60 -4.92 -26.44
N VAL A 96 10.38 -4.84 -25.91
CA VAL A 96 10.10 -4.39 -24.53
C VAL A 96 10.89 -5.21 -23.50
N HIS A 97 10.87 -6.55 -23.59
CA HIS A 97 11.64 -7.42 -22.71
C HIS A 97 13.16 -7.13 -22.78
N SER A 98 13.70 -6.84 -23.96
CA SER A 98 15.12 -6.51 -24.10
C SER A 98 15.48 -5.21 -23.36
N TYR A 99 14.63 -4.17 -23.45
CA TYR A 99 14.81 -2.93 -22.71
C TYR A 99 14.60 -3.12 -21.20
N TRP A 100 13.63 -3.93 -20.79
CA TRP A 100 13.42 -4.30 -19.40
C TRP A 100 14.66 -5.01 -18.79
N GLN A 101 15.26 -5.96 -19.51
CA GLN A 101 16.51 -6.60 -19.06
C GLN A 101 17.67 -5.62 -18.94
N ARG A 102 17.81 -4.72 -19.92
CA ARG A 102 18.85 -3.68 -19.88
C ARG A 102 18.63 -2.68 -18.75
N ALA A 103 17.38 -2.29 -18.48
CA ALA A 103 16.99 -1.47 -17.34
C ALA A 103 17.42 -2.13 -16.02
N LYS A 104 17.19 -3.44 -15.88
CA LYS A 104 17.65 -4.20 -14.72
C LYS A 104 19.17 -4.25 -14.58
N GLN A 105 19.95 -3.98 -15.62
CA GLN A 105 21.42 -3.99 -15.56
C GLN A 105 22.02 -2.58 -15.49
N ALA A 106 21.20 -1.53 -15.62
CA ALA A 106 21.66 -0.15 -15.61
C ALA A 106 21.99 0.31 -14.18
N VAL A 107 23.29 0.53 -13.90
CA VAL A 107 23.80 0.86 -12.55
C VAL A 107 24.37 2.28 -12.44
N THR A 108 24.49 3.00 -13.55
CA THR A 108 25.02 4.37 -13.59
C THR A 108 24.00 5.36 -14.14
N PHE A 109 24.11 6.62 -13.72
CA PHE A 109 23.36 7.74 -14.29
C PHE A 109 23.41 7.75 -15.84
N GLN A 110 24.61 7.62 -16.41
CA GLN A 110 24.80 7.65 -17.87
C GLN A 110 24.14 6.46 -18.57
N SER A 111 24.22 5.26 -17.99
CA SER A 111 23.56 4.07 -18.55
C SER A 111 22.04 4.19 -18.56
N ILE A 112 21.46 4.74 -17.50
CA ILE A 112 20.01 4.94 -17.40
C ILE A 112 19.55 6.04 -18.36
N HIS A 113 20.29 7.15 -18.42
CA HIS A 113 19.98 8.25 -19.33
C HIS A 113 20.01 7.79 -20.78
N ARG A 114 21.06 7.07 -21.19
CA ARG A 114 21.18 6.53 -22.54
C ARG A 114 20.04 5.56 -22.86
N LEU A 115 19.67 4.70 -21.91
CA LEU A 115 18.56 3.77 -22.11
C LEU A 115 17.24 4.51 -22.32
N LEU A 116 16.99 5.59 -21.58
CA LEU A 116 15.81 6.43 -21.76
C LEU A 116 15.82 7.13 -23.12
N ASP A 117 16.96 7.67 -23.56
CA ASP A 117 17.11 8.25 -24.91
C ASP A 117 16.79 7.21 -26.00
N GLU A 118 17.36 6.01 -25.88
CA GLU A 118 17.12 4.94 -26.86
C GLU A 118 15.66 4.47 -26.87
N MET A 119 15.01 4.41 -25.70
CA MET A 119 13.58 4.10 -25.59
C MET A 119 12.73 5.18 -26.26
N ASP A 120 13.05 6.46 -26.04
CA ASP A 120 12.38 7.61 -26.67
C ASP A 120 12.42 7.52 -28.21
N ASP A 121 13.52 7.07 -28.79
CA ASP A 121 13.69 6.91 -30.24
C ASP A 121 13.09 5.61 -30.81
N THR A 122 12.91 4.59 -29.98
CA THR A 122 12.53 3.24 -30.44
C THR A 122 11.04 2.93 -30.27
N PHE A 123 10.45 3.31 -29.14
CA PHE A 123 9.07 2.94 -28.82
C PHE A 123 8.08 3.86 -29.50
N ALA A 124 7.17 3.25 -30.28
CA ALA A 124 6.11 3.97 -30.98
C ALA A 124 4.83 4.09 -30.13
N ASP A 125 4.64 3.20 -29.16
CA ASP A 125 3.46 3.14 -28.29
C ASP A 125 3.87 3.44 -26.83
N PRO A 126 3.25 4.44 -26.17
CA PRO A 126 3.50 4.73 -24.77
C PRO A 126 3.37 3.54 -23.81
N ALA A 127 2.50 2.56 -24.09
CA ALA A 127 2.35 1.37 -23.24
C ALA A 127 3.64 0.52 -23.16
N GLN A 128 4.52 0.61 -24.17
CA GLN A 128 5.79 -0.14 -24.22
C GLN A 128 6.80 0.34 -23.17
N TYR A 129 6.59 1.53 -22.60
CA TYR A 129 7.48 2.11 -21.59
C TYR A 129 7.21 1.56 -20.18
N ALA A 130 6.03 0.97 -19.91
CA ALA A 130 5.62 0.62 -18.56
C ALA A 130 6.61 -0.36 -17.87
N ASP A 131 6.85 -1.54 -18.48
CA ASP A 131 7.74 -2.55 -17.90
C ASP A 131 9.18 -2.02 -17.74
N PRO A 132 9.83 -1.41 -18.76
CA PRO A 132 11.20 -0.92 -18.62
C PRO A 132 11.32 0.25 -17.62
N LEU A 133 10.34 1.16 -17.56
CA LEU A 133 10.35 2.26 -16.59
C LEU A 133 10.21 1.75 -15.15
N ASP A 134 9.33 0.80 -14.88
CA ASP A 134 9.20 0.20 -13.54
C ASP A 134 10.53 -0.43 -13.09
N ALA A 135 11.21 -1.17 -13.98
CA ALA A 135 12.53 -1.72 -13.71
C ALA A 135 13.59 -0.63 -13.43
N LEU A 136 13.54 0.50 -14.16
CA LEU A 136 14.42 1.65 -13.90
C LEU A 136 14.11 2.33 -12.56
N CYS A 137 12.85 2.38 -12.13
CA CYS A 137 12.46 2.93 -10.83
C CYS A 137 13.09 2.14 -9.67
N GLN A 138 13.19 0.81 -9.80
CA GLN A 138 13.90 0.00 -8.79
C GLN A 138 15.41 0.27 -8.77
N ARG A 139 16.01 0.62 -9.92
CA ARG A 139 17.42 1.07 -9.98
C ARG A 139 17.63 2.45 -9.39
N LEU A 140 16.60 3.29 -9.50
CA LEU A 140 16.28 4.46 -8.68
C LEU A 140 17.04 4.50 -7.35
N LYS A 141 16.61 3.55 -6.51
CA LYS A 141 16.98 3.37 -5.10
C LYS A 141 18.46 3.14 -4.87
N THR A 142 19.16 2.60 -5.87
CA THR A 142 20.56 2.17 -5.74
C THR A 142 21.57 3.18 -6.30
N LEU A 143 21.11 4.20 -7.03
CA LEU A 143 21.98 5.21 -7.61
C LEU A 143 22.53 6.16 -6.54
N LYS A 144 23.85 6.34 -6.51
CA LYS A 144 24.53 7.29 -5.61
C LYS A 144 24.60 8.72 -6.13
N ALA A 145 24.57 8.91 -7.45
CA ALA A 145 24.73 10.22 -8.09
C ALA A 145 23.72 10.40 -9.22
N GLY A 146 23.28 11.65 -9.43
CA GLY A 146 22.34 12.01 -10.50
C GLY A 146 20.90 11.55 -10.26
N ARG A 147 20.56 11.13 -9.03
CA ARG A 147 19.25 10.57 -8.66
C ARG A 147 18.11 11.54 -9.00
N THR A 148 18.22 12.81 -8.62
CA THR A 148 17.23 13.87 -8.92
C THR A 148 16.93 13.99 -10.42
N ARG A 149 17.95 13.96 -11.27
CA ARG A 149 17.78 14.09 -12.73
C ARG A 149 17.08 12.87 -13.32
N VAL A 150 17.47 11.67 -12.88
CA VAL A 150 16.84 10.42 -13.33
C VAL A 150 15.38 10.37 -12.86
N PHE A 151 15.11 10.76 -11.60
CA PHE A 151 13.75 10.84 -11.08
C PHE A 151 12.87 11.71 -11.98
N LYS A 152 13.29 12.96 -12.23
CA LYS A 152 12.50 13.90 -13.06
C LYS A 152 12.20 13.33 -14.44
N ARG A 153 13.18 12.65 -15.03
CA ARG A 153 13.04 12.06 -16.35
C ARG A 153 12.11 10.84 -16.35
N LEU A 154 12.23 9.94 -15.38
CA LEU A 154 11.33 8.80 -15.21
C LEU A 154 9.90 9.27 -14.95
N PHE A 155 9.73 10.27 -14.08
CA PHE A 155 8.43 10.82 -13.73
C PHE A 155 7.74 11.50 -14.92
N ALA A 156 8.49 12.26 -15.73
CA ALA A 156 7.97 12.87 -16.97
C ALA A 156 7.68 11.82 -18.06
N ALA A 157 8.50 10.79 -18.18
CA ALA A 157 8.26 9.70 -19.12
C ALA A 157 6.98 8.93 -18.76
N ALA A 158 6.78 8.66 -17.46
CA ALA A 158 5.59 8.00 -16.96
C ALA A 158 4.30 8.77 -17.27
N GLN A 159 4.32 10.11 -17.26
CA GLN A 159 3.15 10.93 -17.61
C GLN A 159 2.60 10.66 -19.01
N ARG A 160 3.45 10.17 -19.92
CA ARG A 160 3.05 9.88 -21.31
C ARG A 160 2.32 8.54 -21.43
N ILE A 161 2.35 7.69 -20.41
CA ILE A 161 1.79 6.35 -20.42
C ILE A 161 0.33 6.40 -19.93
N PRO A 162 -0.66 6.07 -20.77
CA PRO A 162 -2.04 6.00 -20.35
C PRO A 162 -2.24 4.96 -19.25
N GLN A 163 -3.01 5.29 -18.21
CA GLN A 163 -3.42 4.42 -17.09
C GLN A 163 -2.28 3.96 -16.16
N ASP A 164 -1.22 3.36 -16.69
CA ASP A 164 -0.11 2.80 -15.90
C ASP A 164 0.89 3.88 -15.44
N GLY A 165 0.94 5.00 -16.16
CA GLY A 165 1.85 6.11 -15.89
C GLY A 165 1.71 6.68 -14.48
N VAL A 166 0.46 6.87 -14.02
CA VAL A 166 0.19 7.43 -12.69
C VAL A 166 0.68 6.48 -11.60
N GLN A 167 0.53 5.17 -11.75
CA GLN A 167 1.02 4.21 -10.76
C GLN A 167 2.56 4.24 -10.63
N ILE A 168 3.28 4.41 -11.75
CA ILE A 168 4.73 4.61 -11.74
C ILE A 168 5.09 5.92 -11.02
N GLN A 169 4.36 7.01 -11.30
CA GLN A 169 4.58 8.29 -10.61
C GLN A 169 4.31 8.23 -9.11
N LYS A 170 3.24 7.54 -8.70
CA LYS A 170 2.93 7.26 -7.28
C LYS A 170 4.08 6.49 -6.62
N ALA A 171 4.53 5.40 -7.24
CA ALA A 171 5.66 4.61 -6.74
C ALA A 171 6.95 5.43 -6.60
N LEU A 172 7.23 6.31 -7.57
CA LEU A 172 8.36 7.24 -7.50
C LEU A 172 8.23 8.21 -6.32
N LEU A 173 7.06 8.83 -6.10
CA LEU A 173 6.85 9.75 -4.97
C LEU A 173 6.96 9.06 -3.61
N LEU A 174 6.58 7.79 -3.51
CA LEU A 174 6.77 6.99 -2.30
C LEU A 174 8.25 6.74 -1.97
N MET A 175 9.17 6.96 -2.92
CA MET A 175 10.62 6.94 -2.66
C MET A 175 11.12 8.20 -1.92
N HIS A 176 10.24 9.11 -1.48
CA HIS A 176 10.64 10.33 -0.78
C HIS A 176 11.61 10.08 0.38
N ARG A 177 11.44 8.96 1.11
CA ARG A 177 12.30 8.56 2.24
C ARG A 177 13.72 8.17 1.82
N ASP A 178 13.92 7.82 0.55
CA ASP A 178 15.23 7.43 0.02
C ASP A 178 16.10 8.67 -0.31
N PHE A 179 15.53 9.88 -0.29
CA PHE A 179 16.25 11.13 -0.53
C PHE A 179 16.72 11.73 0.79
N THR A 180 18.03 11.59 1.05
CA THR A 180 18.68 12.03 2.29
C THR A 180 18.83 13.54 2.42
N TYR A 181 18.76 14.28 1.31
CA TYR A 181 18.96 15.73 1.31
C TYR A 181 17.63 16.45 1.05
N GLU A 182 17.18 17.24 2.02
CA GLU A 182 15.91 17.99 1.94
C GLU A 182 15.84 18.84 0.66
N ARG A 183 16.94 19.50 0.28
CA ARG A 183 17.00 20.32 -0.94
C ARG A 183 16.70 19.53 -2.22
N GLU A 184 17.17 18.29 -2.32
CA GLU A 184 16.86 17.45 -3.48
C GLU A 184 15.37 17.11 -3.50
N TRP A 185 14.80 16.78 -2.34
CA TRP A 185 13.37 16.51 -2.23
C TRP A 185 12.50 17.72 -2.55
N MET A 186 12.87 18.92 -2.09
CA MET A 186 12.19 20.18 -2.42
C MET A 186 12.06 20.37 -3.94
N GLU A 187 13.17 20.20 -4.65
CA GLU A 187 13.22 20.34 -6.11
C GLU A 187 12.32 19.30 -6.82
N LEU A 188 12.27 18.07 -6.30
CA LEU A 188 11.43 17.00 -6.84
C LEU A 188 9.95 17.21 -6.52
N PHE A 189 9.64 17.72 -5.33
CA PHE A 189 8.29 18.04 -4.91
C PHE A 189 7.68 19.10 -5.81
N ASP A 190 8.36 20.24 -6.00
CA ASP A 190 7.87 21.31 -6.87
C ASP A 190 7.66 20.82 -8.31
N PHE A 191 8.59 19.99 -8.80
CA PHE A 191 8.48 19.39 -10.14
C PHE A 191 7.25 18.48 -10.26
N ALA A 192 7.06 17.56 -9.31
CA ALA A 192 5.93 16.63 -9.34
C ALA A 192 4.61 17.35 -9.13
N TYR A 193 4.56 18.34 -8.24
CA TYR A 193 3.39 19.20 -8.02
C TYR A 193 2.99 19.93 -9.31
N ALA A 194 3.94 20.54 -10.02
CA ALA A 194 3.66 21.25 -11.27
C ALA A 194 3.10 20.33 -12.39
N LEU A 195 3.51 19.06 -12.42
CA LEU A 195 2.96 18.08 -13.37
C LEU A 195 1.59 17.56 -12.91
N ALA A 196 1.38 17.36 -11.61
CA ALA A 196 0.09 16.99 -11.05
C ALA A 196 -0.98 18.06 -11.34
N GLU A 197 -0.62 19.34 -11.29
CA GLU A 197 -1.52 20.46 -11.63
C GLU A 197 -1.97 20.50 -13.10
N GLN A 198 -1.24 19.85 -14.01
CA GLN A 198 -1.60 19.82 -15.44
C GLN A 198 -2.71 18.82 -15.77
N HIS A 199 -3.03 17.91 -14.84
CA HIS A 199 -4.08 16.91 -15.06
C HIS A 199 -5.46 17.53 -14.92
N GLU A 200 -6.41 17.05 -15.72
CA GLU A 200 -7.79 17.53 -15.64
C GLU A 200 -8.47 17.06 -14.34
N PRO A 201 -9.42 17.84 -13.79
CA PRO A 201 -10.21 17.40 -12.64
C PRO A 201 -10.89 16.05 -12.90
N GLY A 202 -10.70 15.09 -11.99
CA GLY A 202 -11.30 13.76 -12.07
C GLY A 202 -10.47 12.69 -12.79
N GLN A 203 -9.30 13.04 -13.34
CA GLN A 203 -8.31 12.05 -13.76
C GLN A 203 -7.57 11.47 -12.55
N ASP A 204 -7.09 10.21 -12.65
CA ASP A 204 -6.20 9.66 -11.62
C ASP A 204 -4.94 10.52 -11.52
N ASN A 205 -4.51 10.82 -10.29
CA ASN A 205 -3.46 11.77 -10.00
C ASN A 205 -2.67 11.33 -8.76
N VAL A 206 -1.66 12.11 -8.39
CA VAL A 206 -0.67 11.79 -7.35
C VAL A 206 -0.82 12.64 -6.09
N TRP A 207 -1.98 13.27 -5.88
CA TRP A 207 -2.20 14.17 -4.75
C TRP A 207 -2.01 13.51 -3.38
N PRO A 208 -2.48 12.28 -3.12
CA PRO A 208 -2.23 11.60 -1.85
C PRO A 208 -0.74 11.35 -1.60
N GLU A 209 0.02 10.95 -2.62
CA GLU A 209 1.45 10.67 -2.52
C GLU A 209 2.26 11.96 -2.36
N LEU A 210 1.86 13.06 -2.99
CA LEU A 210 2.41 14.39 -2.73
C LEU A 210 2.16 14.82 -1.29
N ALA A 211 0.93 14.66 -0.77
CA ALA A 211 0.63 14.96 0.63
C ALA A 211 1.52 14.15 1.58
N LEU A 212 1.70 12.84 1.32
CA LEU A 212 2.58 11.99 2.11
C LEU A 212 4.05 12.43 2.02
N GLY A 213 4.48 12.88 0.84
CA GLY A 213 5.82 13.41 0.59
C GLY A 213 6.21 14.60 1.47
N LEU A 214 5.24 15.36 1.98
CA LEU A 214 5.48 16.43 2.97
C LEU A 214 6.01 15.90 4.31
N SER A 215 5.86 14.60 4.60
CA SER A 215 6.39 14.00 5.84
C SER A 215 7.92 13.96 5.89
N ASN A 216 8.59 14.07 4.73
CA ASN A 216 10.04 13.98 4.61
C ASN A 216 10.79 15.24 5.11
N PHE A 217 10.08 16.36 5.30
CA PHE A 217 10.68 17.58 5.83
C PHE A 217 10.98 17.42 7.33
N SER A 218 12.19 17.79 7.76
CA SER A 218 12.57 17.72 9.18
C SER A 218 11.74 18.70 10.01
N ILE A 219 11.50 18.29 11.26
CA ILE A 219 10.85 19.13 12.27
C ILE A 219 11.79 20.25 12.72
N ASP A 220 13.10 20.02 12.60
CA ASP A 220 14.15 20.86 13.20
C ASP A 220 14.80 21.85 12.23
N THR A 221 14.43 21.84 10.94
CA THR A 221 15.02 22.78 9.98
C THR A 221 14.28 24.13 9.98
N PRO A 222 15.01 25.25 10.16
CA PRO A 222 14.44 26.60 10.10
C PRO A 222 13.93 27.03 8.69
N GLU A 223 13.88 26.09 7.74
CA GLU A 223 13.30 26.23 6.39
C GLU A 223 11.79 25.89 6.33
N THR A 224 11.13 25.91 7.50
CA THR A 224 9.68 25.79 7.70
C THR A 224 8.76 26.67 6.81
N PRO A 225 9.17 27.82 6.23
CA PRO A 225 8.31 28.55 5.30
C PRO A 225 7.86 27.73 4.08
N HIS A 226 8.73 26.87 3.55
CA HIS A 226 8.41 26.07 2.36
C HIS A 226 7.42 24.94 2.67
N PHE A 227 7.61 24.25 3.80
CA PHE A 227 6.65 23.24 4.26
C PHE A 227 5.25 23.85 4.41
N ALA A 228 5.12 24.99 5.09
CA ALA A 228 3.83 25.64 5.28
C ALA A 228 3.20 26.05 3.94
N GLN A 229 3.98 26.59 3.00
CA GLN A 229 3.49 26.93 1.66
C GLN A 229 2.96 25.71 0.89
N TRP A 230 3.67 24.58 0.91
CA TRP A 230 3.21 23.37 0.24
C TRP A 230 2.02 22.72 0.94
N TYR A 231 2.01 22.76 2.27
CA TYR A 231 0.86 22.34 3.05
C TYR A 231 -0.40 23.11 2.62
N ASP A 232 -0.31 24.44 2.55
CA ASP A 232 -1.42 25.29 2.15
C ASP A 232 -1.83 25.04 0.69
N LYS A 233 -0.89 24.78 -0.22
CA LYS A 233 -1.18 24.39 -1.61
C LYS A 233 -2.00 23.10 -1.69
N ILE A 234 -1.58 22.05 -0.97
CA ILE A 234 -2.31 20.76 -0.96
C ILE A 234 -3.67 20.93 -0.27
N LEU A 235 -3.73 21.68 0.84
CA LEU A 235 -4.97 21.98 1.55
C LEU A 235 -5.99 22.71 0.66
N ALA A 236 -5.54 23.71 -0.11
CA ALA A 236 -6.39 24.47 -1.03
C ALA A 236 -6.96 23.61 -2.18
N ARG A 237 -6.34 22.46 -2.47
CA ARG A 237 -6.81 21.53 -3.49
C ARG A 237 -7.97 20.65 -3.01
N LEU A 238 -8.10 20.37 -1.71
CA LEU A 238 -9.11 19.46 -1.16
C LEU A 238 -10.52 19.62 -1.75
N PRO A 239 -11.09 20.84 -1.89
CA PRO A 239 -12.45 21.02 -2.43
C PRO A 239 -12.64 20.53 -3.87
N SER A 240 -11.56 20.45 -4.65
CA SER A 240 -11.58 20.04 -6.06
C SER A 240 -11.33 18.54 -6.28
N LEU A 241 -10.97 17.80 -5.22
CA LEU A 241 -10.61 16.39 -5.30
C LEU A 241 -11.82 15.48 -5.12
N SER A 242 -11.70 14.24 -5.60
CA SER A 242 -12.70 13.20 -5.33
C SER A 242 -12.79 12.89 -3.84
N VAL A 243 -13.93 12.32 -3.41
CA VAL A 243 -14.12 11.88 -2.01
C VAL A 243 -13.02 10.93 -1.56
N ALA A 244 -12.62 10.00 -2.43
CA ALA A 244 -11.58 9.01 -2.11
C ALA A 244 -10.21 9.65 -1.90
N GLU A 245 -9.85 10.65 -2.71
CA GLU A 245 -8.60 11.41 -2.53
C GLU A 245 -8.64 12.26 -1.27
N GLN A 246 -9.74 12.98 -1.02
CA GLN A 246 -9.92 13.76 0.20
C GLN A 246 -9.77 12.88 1.45
N ALA A 247 -10.37 11.69 1.45
CA ALA A 247 -10.30 10.74 2.56
C ALA A 247 -8.87 10.23 2.84
N GLN A 248 -7.98 10.21 1.84
CA GLN A 248 -6.57 9.85 2.01
C GLN A 248 -5.71 11.04 2.47
N ILE A 249 -6.01 12.24 1.97
CA ILE A 249 -5.19 13.44 2.21
C ILE A 249 -5.50 14.05 3.58
N ILE A 250 -6.77 14.16 3.99
CA ILE A 250 -7.17 14.79 5.25
C ILE A 250 -6.46 14.18 6.49
N PRO A 251 -6.45 12.84 6.71
CA PRO A 251 -5.72 12.28 7.84
C PRO A 251 -4.21 12.53 7.74
N THR A 252 -3.64 12.52 6.53
CA THR A 252 -2.22 12.81 6.28
C THR A 252 -1.89 14.26 6.67
N LEU A 253 -2.65 15.24 6.19
CA LEU A 253 -2.47 16.65 6.56
C LEU A 253 -2.70 16.90 8.06
N THR A 254 -3.59 16.14 8.69
CA THR A 254 -3.81 16.22 10.15
C THR A 254 -2.56 15.79 10.92
N LEU A 255 -1.92 14.69 10.52
CA LEU A 255 -0.69 14.21 11.15
C LEU A 255 0.49 15.16 10.90
N LEU A 256 0.52 15.78 9.73
CA LEU A 256 1.55 16.75 9.35
C LEU A 256 1.46 18.08 10.10
N LEU A 257 0.38 18.32 10.85
CA LEU A 257 0.35 19.45 11.77
C LEU A 257 1.54 19.40 12.75
N ASP A 258 2.07 18.20 13.08
CA ASP A 258 3.23 18.03 13.99
C ASP A 258 4.49 18.75 13.50
N LYS A 259 4.61 18.94 12.18
CA LYS A 259 5.74 19.62 11.55
C LYS A 259 5.69 21.14 11.74
N PHE A 260 4.55 21.72 12.11
CA PHE A 260 4.49 23.13 12.51
C PHE A 260 5.07 23.31 13.91
N SER A 261 5.75 24.45 14.12
CA SER A 261 6.27 24.82 15.43
C SER A 261 5.15 24.78 16.47
N GLN A 262 5.45 24.35 17.70
CA GLN A 262 4.43 24.21 18.75
C GLN A 262 3.69 25.52 19.06
N ALA A 263 4.35 26.65 18.86
CA ALA A 263 3.79 27.98 19.07
C ALA A 263 3.12 28.58 17.82
N ASP A 264 2.99 27.82 16.72
CA ASP A 264 2.37 28.33 15.50
C ASP A 264 0.87 28.61 15.74
N PRO A 265 0.43 29.87 15.62
CA PRO A 265 -0.93 30.26 15.95
C PRO A 265 -1.97 29.70 14.97
N ARG A 266 -1.55 29.17 13.80
CA ARG A 266 -2.45 28.64 12.77
C ARG A 266 -2.96 27.23 13.08
N ILE A 267 -2.31 26.50 13.99
CA ILE A 267 -2.64 25.08 14.26
C ILE A 267 -4.13 24.88 14.61
N PRO A 268 -4.76 25.66 15.52
CA PRO A 268 -6.19 25.50 15.83
C PRO A 268 -7.11 25.74 14.62
N GLU A 269 -6.78 26.73 13.78
CA GLU A 269 -7.54 27.06 12.57
C GLU A 269 -7.43 25.95 11.53
N LEU A 270 -6.21 25.46 11.26
CA LEU A 270 -5.97 24.34 10.34
C LEU A 270 -6.63 23.06 10.82
N TYR A 271 -6.56 22.76 12.12
CA TYR A 271 -7.25 21.61 12.71
C TYR A 271 -8.76 21.69 12.52
N THR A 272 -9.36 22.85 12.79
CA THR A 272 -10.80 23.07 12.63
C THR A 272 -11.21 22.92 11.17
N LEU A 273 -10.40 23.46 10.24
CA LEU A 273 -10.65 23.34 8.81
C LEU A 273 -10.59 21.87 8.34
N LEU A 274 -9.59 21.10 8.79
CA LEU A 274 -9.48 19.67 8.48
C LEU A 274 -10.63 18.86 9.10
N HIS A 275 -11.04 19.20 10.32
CA HIS A 275 -12.21 18.64 10.97
C HIS A 275 -13.48 18.87 10.14
N ASP A 276 -13.68 20.10 9.65
CA ASP A 276 -14.83 20.44 8.82
C ASP A 276 -14.81 19.72 7.46
N TYR A 277 -13.64 19.55 6.85
CA TYR A 277 -13.52 18.73 5.64
C TYR A 277 -13.82 17.26 5.92
N ALA A 278 -13.30 16.71 7.02
CA ALA A 278 -13.56 15.33 7.41
C ALA A 278 -15.06 15.06 7.64
N LEU A 279 -15.78 16.01 8.26
CA LEU A 279 -17.23 15.90 8.48
C LEU A 279 -18.05 15.89 7.17
N ARG A 280 -17.55 16.52 6.11
CA ARG A 280 -18.24 16.56 4.80
C ARG A 280 -18.07 15.27 4.01
N LEU A 281 -17.10 14.43 4.36
CA LEU A 281 -16.96 13.11 3.73
C LEU A 281 -18.18 12.23 4.04
N PRO A 282 -18.58 11.29 3.17
CA PRO A 282 -19.54 10.27 3.52
C PRO A 282 -19.05 9.46 4.73
N PRO A 283 -19.94 8.98 5.63
CA PRO A 283 -19.54 8.24 6.83
C PRO A 283 -18.58 7.08 6.56
N SER A 284 -18.72 6.39 5.42
CA SER A 284 -17.85 5.29 4.95
C SER A 284 -16.41 5.69 4.60
N TYR A 285 -16.04 6.97 4.74
CA TYR A 285 -14.69 7.49 4.48
C TYR A 285 -14.13 8.28 5.67
N GLN A 286 -14.87 8.37 6.78
CA GLN A 286 -14.50 9.25 7.88
C GLN A 286 -13.50 8.61 8.86
N GLY A 287 -13.41 7.28 8.93
CA GLY A 287 -12.71 6.58 10.01
C GLY A 287 -11.26 7.04 10.21
N ALA A 288 -10.47 7.11 9.14
CA ALA A 288 -9.07 7.52 9.20
C ALA A 288 -8.90 8.97 9.68
N SER A 289 -9.73 9.88 9.17
CA SER A 289 -9.72 11.30 9.53
C SER A 289 -10.06 11.51 11.01
N VAL A 290 -11.10 10.86 11.52
CA VAL A 290 -11.48 10.96 12.95
C VAL A 290 -10.36 10.42 13.85
N GLY A 291 -9.76 9.29 13.47
CA GLY A 291 -8.63 8.73 14.19
C GLY A 291 -7.43 9.70 14.24
N ALA A 292 -7.07 10.29 13.10
CA ALA A 292 -5.99 11.26 13.02
C ALA A 292 -6.28 12.52 13.84
N LEU A 293 -7.49 13.09 13.75
CA LEU A 293 -7.91 14.26 14.52
C LEU A 293 -7.89 13.99 16.03
N ALA A 294 -8.32 12.80 16.46
CA ALA A 294 -8.23 12.37 17.85
C ALA A 294 -6.78 12.25 18.33
N SER A 295 -5.87 11.74 17.49
CA SER A 295 -4.45 11.60 17.83
C SER A 295 -3.77 12.95 18.08
N TYR A 296 -4.32 14.04 17.54
CA TYR A 296 -3.66 15.34 17.50
C TYR A 296 -4.18 16.36 18.53
N VAL A 297 -5.16 15.97 19.35
CA VAL A 297 -5.77 16.84 20.38
C VAL A 297 -4.77 17.40 21.41
N TRP A 298 -3.59 16.80 21.54
CA TRP A 298 -2.57 17.21 22.50
C TRP A 298 -2.01 18.62 22.24
N ARG A 299 -2.12 19.13 20.99
CA ARG A 299 -1.71 20.49 20.62
C ARG A 299 -2.61 21.58 21.18
N PHE A 300 -3.83 21.25 21.61
CA PHE A 300 -4.73 22.22 22.21
C PHE A 300 -4.36 22.52 23.67
N PRO A 301 -4.82 23.67 24.22
CA PRO A 301 -4.74 23.95 25.64
C PRO A 301 -5.38 22.82 26.47
N GLU A 302 -4.83 22.52 27.64
CA GLU A 302 -5.25 21.39 28.50
C GLU A 302 -6.77 21.38 28.79
N ALA A 303 -7.36 22.57 28.97
CA ALA A 303 -8.79 22.75 29.20
C ALA A 303 -9.67 22.19 28.06
N GLU A 304 -9.18 22.20 26.83
CA GLU A 304 -9.94 21.86 25.62
C GLU A 304 -9.67 20.43 25.11
N ARG A 305 -8.47 19.87 25.36
CA ARG A 305 -8.07 18.52 24.88
C ARG A 305 -9.12 17.46 25.18
N SER A 306 -9.66 17.58 26.39
CA SER A 306 -10.69 16.72 26.96
C SER A 306 -11.98 16.70 26.14
N VAL A 307 -12.39 17.87 25.68
CA VAL A 307 -13.65 18.09 24.94
C VAL A 307 -13.45 17.60 23.51
N TRP A 308 -12.37 18.03 22.86
CA TRP A 308 -12.03 17.61 21.49
C TRP A 308 -11.89 16.09 21.37
N TYR A 309 -11.18 15.45 22.30
CA TYR A 309 -11.05 13.99 22.27
C TYR A 309 -12.38 13.27 22.46
N ALA A 310 -13.22 13.73 23.40
CA ALA A 310 -14.53 13.16 23.61
C ALA A 310 -15.40 13.28 22.35
N GLN A 311 -15.37 14.44 21.67
CA GLN A 311 -16.06 14.64 20.41
C GLN A 311 -15.59 13.67 19.33
N MET A 312 -14.27 13.51 19.14
CA MET A 312 -13.74 12.58 18.14
C MET A 312 -14.04 11.12 18.48
N ARG A 313 -14.00 10.75 19.77
CA ARG A 313 -14.42 9.42 20.24
C ARG A 313 -15.89 9.16 19.93
N ASP A 314 -16.76 10.09 20.29
CA ASP A 314 -18.21 9.92 20.11
C ASP A 314 -18.57 9.90 18.62
N TRP A 315 -17.88 10.71 17.81
CA TRP A 315 -17.96 10.64 16.35
C TRP A 315 -17.50 9.28 15.82
N ALA A 316 -16.32 8.78 16.20
CA ALA A 316 -15.82 7.48 15.74
C ALA A 316 -16.76 6.32 16.13
N LEU A 317 -17.37 6.38 17.32
CA LEU A 317 -18.33 5.38 17.77
C LEU A 317 -19.66 5.44 17.00
N SER A 318 -20.03 6.59 16.45
CA SER A 318 -21.22 6.75 15.60
C SER A 318 -21.02 6.24 14.16
N LEU A 319 -19.78 5.99 13.75
CA LEU A 319 -19.47 5.51 12.41
C LEU A 319 -19.88 4.03 12.20
N PRO A 320 -20.07 3.62 10.93
CA PRO A 320 -20.17 2.22 10.55
C PRO A 320 -19.02 1.36 11.08
N ASP A 321 -19.26 0.06 11.28
CA ASP A 321 -18.28 -0.85 11.88
C ASP A 321 -16.98 -0.98 11.06
N ASP A 322 -17.06 -0.87 9.73
CA ASP A 322 -15.91 -0.84 8.82
C ASP A 322 -15.07 0.45 8.95
N GLN A 323 -15.60 1.50 9.56
CA GLN A 323 -14.86 2.75 9.82
C GLN A 323 -14.38 2.85 11.25
N TRP A 324 -15.04 2.16 12.18
CA TRP A 324 -14.61 2.06 13.56
C TRP A 324 -13.22 1.41 13.69
N GLY A 325 -12.99 0.29 13.00
CA GLY A 325 -11.66 -0.37 13.01
C GLY A 325 -10.56 0.50 12.39
N VAL A 326 -10.90 1.29 11.36
CA VAL A 326 -10.00 2.27 10.74
C VAL A 326 -9.67 3.41 11.72
N ALA A 327 -10.67 3.96 12.41
CA ALA A 327 -10.44 5.02 13.41
C ALA A 327 -9.55 4.56 14.57
N LEU A 328 -9.70 3.31 15.01
CA LEU A 328 -8.89 2.72 16.08
C LEU A 328 -7.39 2.64 15.77
N GLN A 329 -6.97 2.76 14.51
CA GLN A 329 -5.55 2.80 14.15
C GLN A 329 -4.81 4.01 14.76
N ARG A 330 -5.52 5.11 15.03
CA ARG A 330 -4.95 6.39 15.46
C ARG A 330 -5.63 6.99 16.68
N LEU A 331 -6.94 6.77 16.84
CA LEU A 331 -7.73 7.33 17.93
C LEU A 331 -7.14 7.09 19.34
N PRO A 332 -6.60 5.91 19.67
CA PRO A 332 -6.02 5.67 20.99
C PRO A 332 -4.77 6.51 21.31
N GLU A 333 -4.08 7.06 20.32
CA GLU A 333 -2.88 7.89 20.54
C GLU A 333 -3.18 9.18 21.28
N GLY A 334 -4.36 9.77 21.06
CA GLY A 334 -4.79 11.01 21.71
C GLY A 334 -4.84 10.91 23.24
N LEU A 335 -4.90 9.69 23.77
CA LEU A 335 -4.88 9.40 25.20
C LEU A 335 -3.59 9.85 25.90
N GLY A 336 -2.49 9.99 25.15
CA GLY A 336 -1.21 10.44 25.71
C GLY A 336 -1.25 11.78 26.42
N SER A 337 -2.21 12.63 26.04
CA SER A 337 -2.36 13.97 26.59
C SER A 337 -3.09 14.04 27.94
N PHE A 338 -3.56 12.90 28.46
CA PHE A 338 -4.41 12.84 29.65
C PHE A 338 -3.71 12.22 30.88
N SER A 339 -4.26 12.53 32.06
CA SER A 339 -3.83 11.89 33.31
C SER A 339 -4.08 10.37 33.29
N PRO A 340 -3.28 9.56 34.02
CA PRO A 340 -3.43 8.10 34.02
C PRO A 340 -4.83 7.62 34.41
N LYS A 341 -5.51 8.33 35.33
CA LYS A 341 -6.89 8.01 35.71
C LYS A 341 -7.84 8.13 34.53
N ARG A 342 -7.69 9.19 33.73
CA ARG A 342 -8.53 9.41 32.55
C ARG A 342 -8.17 8.47 31.41
N GLN A 343 -6.88 8.21 31.17
CA GLN A 343 -6.43 7.18 30.23
C GLN A 343 -7.10 5.84 30.52
N ALA A 344 -7.16 5.42 31.80
CA ALA A 344 -7.80 4.17 32.20
C ALA A 344 -9.31 4.15 31.95
N GLN A 345 -9.99 5.29 32.12
CA GLN A 345 -11.42 5.45 31.86
C GLN A 345 -11.72 5.36 30.36
N GLU A 346 -10.99 6.11 29.53
CA GLU A 346 -11.19 6.10 28.09
C GLU A 346 -10.88 4.72 27.49
N LEU A 347 -9.79 4.06 27.91
CA LEU A 347 -9.50 2.68 27.49
C LEU A 347 -10.60 1.70 27.89
N ALA A 348 -11.27 1.90 29.03
CA ALA A 348 -12.40 1.08 29.43
C ALA A 348 -13.66 1.33 28.60
N LEU A 349 -13.84 2.55 28.08
CA LEU A 349 -14.92 2.87 27.16
C LEU A 349 -14.67 2.21 25.80
N LEU A 350 -13.45 2.36 25.24
CA LEU A 350 -13.08 1.75 23.96
C LEU A 350 -13.21 0.22 23.98
N GLU A 351 -12.82 -0.42 25.09
CA GLU A 351 -12.90 -1.87 25.28
C GLU A 351 -14.30 -2.44 25.00
N ARG A 352 -15.35 -1.71 25.40
CA ARG A 352 -16.75 -2.14 25.23
C ARG A 352 -17.17 -2.25 23.77
N TYR A 353 -16.47 -1.56 22.88
CA TYR A 353 -16.80 -1.48 21.46
C TYR A 353 -15.81 -2.25 20.58
N LEU A 354 -14.80 -2.93 21.16
CA LEU A 354 -13.86 -3.75 20.39
C LEU A 354 -14.55 -4.91 19.67
N GLY A 355 -15.67 -5.42 20.21
CA GLY A 355 -16.47 -6.46 19.56
C GLY A 355 -17.08 -6.06 18.21
N ARG A 356 -17.20 -4.75 17.92
CA ARG A 356 -17.68 -4.23 16.64
C ARG A 356 -16.63 -4.27 15.54
N VAL A 357 -15.35 -4.48 15.86
CA VAL A 357 -14.27 -4.43 14.86
C VAL A 357 -14.40 -5.62 13.90
N PRO A 358 -14.62 -5.38 12.59
CA PRO A 358 -14.72 -6.43 11.59
C PRO A 358 -13.45 -7.27 11.54
N THR A 359 -13.57 -8.57 11.26
CA THR A 359 -12.44 -9.51 11.27
C THR A 359 -11.27 -9.04 10.42
N VAL A 360 -11.55 -8.49 9.24
CA VAL A 360 -10.53 -8.02 8.28
C VAL A 360 -9.71 -6.83 8.79
N GLN A 361 -10.18 -6.12 9.83
CA GLN A 361 -9.52 -4.93 10.38
C GLN A 361 -8.87 -5.16 11.75
N ARG A 362 -9.03 -6.35 12.33
CA ARG A 362 -8.58 -6.65 13.69
C ARG A 362 -7.06 -6.51 13.86
N THR A 363 -6.28 -6.91 12.86
CA THR A 363 -4.81 -6.71 12.86
C THR A 363 -4.46 -5.22 12.99
N GLN A 364 -4.98 -4.38 12.09
CA GLN A 364 -4.66 -2.95 12.08
C GLN A 364 -5.18 -2.23 13.33
N ALA A 365 -6.38 -2.57 13.81
CA ALA A 365 -6.91 -2.02 15.06
C ALA A 365 -6.07 -2.46 16.28
N ALA A 366 -5.56 -3.70 16.28
CA ALA A 366 -4.63 -4.17 17.32
C ALA A 366 -3.32 -3.37 17.30
N VAL A 367 -2.75 -3.10 16.12
CA VAL A 367 -1.57 -2.24 15.97
C VAL A 367 -1.84 -0.86 16.55
N GLY A 368 -2.97 -0.23 16.24
CA GLY A 368 -3.32 1.09 16.78
C GLY A 368 -3.42 1.13 18.31
N LEU A 369 -4.12 0.15 18.91
CA LEU A 369 -4.22 0.02 20.36
C LEU A 369 -2.87 -0.22 21.02
N ILE A 370 -2.05 -1.10 20.46
CA ILE A 370 -0.72 -1.39 21.00
C ILE A 370 0.21 -0.20 20.81
N ARG A 371 0.14 0.52 19.68
CA ARG A 371 0.96 1.73 19.46
C ARG A 371 0.68 2.81 20.50
N SER A 372 -0.56 2.92 20.98
CA SER A 372 -0.90 3.85 22.06
C SER A 372 -0.11 3.64 23.37
N ILE A 373 0.50 2.46 23.58
CA ILE A 373 1.36 2.18 24.76
C ILE A 373 2.56 3.12 24.87
N TYR A 374 2.99 3.71 23.75
CA TYR A 374 4.04 4.72 23.73
C TYR A 374 3.61 5.96 24.50
N PHE A 375 2.34 6.33 24.37
CA PHE A 375 1.76 7.56 24.87
C PHE A 375 1.12 7.43 26.26
N ILE A 376 0.72 6.21 26.67
CA ILE A 376 0.12 5.96 27.99
C ILE A 376 1.13 5.51 29.06
N ASN A 377 0.75 5.64 30.33
CA ASN A 377 1.58 5.25 31.46
C ASN A 377 1.94 3.75 31.48
N ASP A 378 3.14 3.41 31.97
CA ASP A 378 3.63 2.05 32.24
C ASP A 378 2.60 1.12 32.91
N THR A 379 1.79 1.63 33.83
CA THR A 379 0.78 0.83 34.56
C THR A 379 -0.36 0.38 33.66
N LEU A 380 -0.65 1.13 32.59
CA LEU A 380 -1.70 0.84 31.62
C LEU A 380 -1.17 0.12 30.37
N ALA A 381 0.14 0.12 30.14
CA ALA A 381 0.76 -0.58 29.02
C ALA A 381 0.35 -2.06 28.95
N LYS A 382 0.27 -2.74 30.09
CA LYS A 382 -0.23 -4.13 30.17
C LYS A 382 -1.66 -4.26 29.62
N ARG A 383 -2.53 -3.33 29.99
CA ARG A 383 -3.93 -3.33 29.53
C ARG A 383 -4.02 -3.06 28.02
N GLY A 384 -3.22 -2.13 27.50
CA GLY A 384 -3.14 -1.87 26.06
C GLY A 384 -2.73 -3.11 25.26
N TRP A 385 -1.72 -3.84 25.73
CA TRP A 385 -1.33 -5.13 25.14
C TRP A 385 -2.47 -6.15 25.18
N GLN A 386 -3.15 -6.28 26.32
CA GLN A 386 -4.26 -7.23 26.46
C GLN A 386 -5.42 -6.91 25.52
N GLN A 387 -5.82 -5.63 25.43
CA GLN A 387 -6.89 -5.19 24.55
C GLN A 387 -6.52 -5.38 23.08
N GLY A 388 -5.32 -4.96 22.65
CA GLY A 388 -4.85 -5.17 21.29
C GLY A 388 -4.77 -6.65 20.91
N LEU A 389 -4.17 -7.48 21.76
CA LEU A 389 -4.07 -8.93 21.52
C LEU A 389 -5.44 -9.62 21.55
N SER A 390 -6.41 -9.11 22.34
CA SER A 390 -7.76 -9.69 22.37
C SER A 390 -8.50 -9.61 21.04
N LEU A 391 -8.18 -8.60 20.21
CA LEU A 391 -8.71 -8.51 18.84
C LEU A 391 -8.19 -9.65 17.96
N LEU A 392 -7.07 -10.26 18.30
CA LEU A 392 -6.50 -11.39 17.56
C LEU A 392 -6.98 -12.74 18.10
N ASN A 393 -7.91 -12.78 19.05
CA ASN A 393 -8.42 -14.05 19.58
C ASN A 393 -9.06 -14.90 18.47
N GLY A 394 -8.61 -16.15 18.37
CA GLY A 394 -9.01 -17.06 17.29
C GLY A 394 -8.27 -16.85 15.97
N ALA A 395 -7.38 -15.86 15.87
CA ALA A 395 -6.45 -15.71 14.75
C ALA A 395 -5.19 -16.56 14.95
N GLY A 396 -4.57 -16.95 13.84
CA GLY A 396 -3.37 -17.80 13.84
C GLY A 396 -2.06 -17.04 14.04
N GLU A 397 -0.94 -17.78 13.98
CA GLU A 397 0.43 -17.25 14.09
C GLU A 397 0.70 -16.07 13.14
N ALA A 398 0.21 -16.15 11.91
CA ALA A 398 0.42 -15.13 10.88
C ALA A 398 -0.09 -13.74 11.30
N ALA A 399 -1.28 -13.66 11.92
CA ALA A 399 -1.85 -12.39 12.36
C ALA A 399 -1.05 -11.75 13.50
N LEU A 400 -0.56 -12.56 14.45
CA LEU A 400 0.32 -12.05 15.51
C LEU A 400 1.66 -11.58 14.91
N TRP A 401 2.24 -12.34 13.99
CA TRP A 401 3.47 -11.96 13.31
C TRP A 401 3.32 -10.66 12.53
N GLU A 402 2.19 -10.48 11.82
CA GLU A 402 1.85 -9.25 11.10
C GLU A 402 1.81 -8.04 12.03
N VAL A 403 1.07 -8.13 13.15
CA VAL A 403 1.02 -7.05 14.17
C VAL A 403 2.41 -6.72 14.70
N LEU A 404 3.21 -7.73 15.06
CA LEU A 404 4.57 -7.51 15.58
C LEU A 404 5.52 -6.90 14.53
N SER A 405 5.42 -7.34 13.27
CA SER A 405 6.21 -6.79 12.17
C SER A 405 5.85 -5.34 11.91
N GLU A 406 4.56 -5.00 11.93
CA GLU A 406 4.09 -3.63 11.73
C GLU A 406 4.48 -2.72 12.90
N LEU A 407 4.40 -3.21 14.14
CA LEU A 407 4.88 -2.49 15.32
C LEU A 407 6.40 -2.27 15.29
N ARG A 408 7.18 -3.24 14.78
CA ARG A 408 8.62 -3.05 14.51
C ARG A 408 8.81 -1.98 13.45
N ALA A 409 8.16 -2.08 12.29
CA ALA A 409 8.32 -1.15 11.17
C ALA A 409 7.99 0.31 11.56
N ASN A 410 7.05 0.51 12.49
CA ASN A 410 6.70 1.82 13.04
C ASN A 410 7.62 2.27 14.21
N GLY A 411 8.69 1.53 14.52
CA GLY A 411 9.63 1.84 15.61
C GLY A 411 9.08 1.65 17.02
N VAL A 412 7.83 1.18 17.18
CA VAL A 412 7.15 1.09 18.48
C VAL A 412 7.90 0.18 19.43
N LEU A 413 8.34 -0.99 18.95
CA LEU A 413 9.01 -2.01 19.74
C LEU A 413 10.45 -1.60 20.13
N TRP A 414 11.16 -0.93 19.23
CA TRP A 414 12.50 -0.36 19.47
C TRP A 414 12.49 0.63 20.64
N HIS A 415 11.48 1.51 20.69
CA HIS A 415 11.38 2.53 21.74
C HIS A 415 10.89 2.02 23.10
N LEU A 416 10.55 0.73 23.24
CA LEU A 416 10.17 0.18 24.54
C LEU A 416 11.38 0.10 25.48
N ASN A 417 11.27 0.79 26.61
CA ASN A 417 12.22 0.60 27.71
C ASN A 417 12.18 -0.86 28.22
N ASN A 418 13.23 -1.28 28.95
CA ASN A 418 13.37 -2.67 29.41
C ASN A 418 12.17 -3.18 30.23
N ARG A 419 11.48 -2.31 30.95
CA ARG A 419 10.29 -2.67 31.74
C ARG A 419 9.08 -2.92 30.84
N LYS A 420 8.77 -2.00 29.94
CA LYS A 420 7.68 -2.14 28.95
C LYS A 420 7.92 -3.33 28.03
N TRP A 421 9.17 -3.60 27.65
CA TRP A 421 9.54 -4.78 26.86
C TRP A 421 9.24 -6.10 27.58
N LYS A 422 9.58 -6.20 28.88
CA LYS A 422 9.24 -7.39 29.69
C LYS A 422 7.73 -7.60 29.79
N VAL A 423 6.96 -6.52 29.94
CA VAL A 423 5.49 -6.59 29.92
C VAL A 423 5.00 -7.09 28.57
N ALA A 424 5.46 -6.51 27.47
CA ALA A 424 5.11 -6.91 26.11
C ALA A 424 5.34 -8.42 25.88
N MET A 425 6.55 -8.90 26.12
CA MET A 425 6.87 -10.33 25.93
C MET A 425 6.08 -11.25 26.85
N GLY A 426 5.78 -10.80 28.07
CA GLY A 426 4.92 -11.53 29.01
C GLY A 426 3.48 -11.67 28.52
N GLU A 427 2.90 -10.61 27.96
CA GLU A 427 1.55 -10.62 27.40
C GLU A 427 1.49 -11.42 26.09
N ILE A 428 2.47 -11.27 25.19
CA ILE A 428 2.59 -12.05 23.95
C ILE A 428 2.67 -13.55 24.26
N THR A 429 3.52 -13.94 25.22
CA THR A 429 3.66 -15.34 25.64
C THR A 429 2.35 -15.88 26.22
N ARG A 430 1.62 -15.08 27.00
CA ARG A 430 0.33 -15.49 27.55
C ARG A 430 -0.71 -15.67 26.46
N PHE A 431 -0.77 -14.75 25.50
CA PHE A 431 -1.67 -14.82 24.36
C PHE A 431 -1.44 -16.06 23.50
N MET A 432 -0.18 -16.36 23.15
CA MET A 432 0.17 -17.57 22.38
C MET A 432 -0.27 -18.86 23.09
N LYS A 433 -0.09 -18.92 24.42
CA LYS A 433 -0.55 -20.07 25.23
C LYS A 433 -2.07 -20.19 25.25
N ALA A 434 -2.78 -19.08 25.44
CA ALA A 434 -4.24 -19.06 25.47
C ALA A 434 -4.85 -19.46 24.12
N ASN A 435 -4.23 -19.08 23.01
CA ASN A 435 -4.65 -19.45 21.65
C ASN A 435 -4.02 -20.76 21.14
N GLN A 436 -3.37 -21.53 22.01
CA GLN A 436 -2.84 -22.87 21.72
C GLN A 436 -1.84 -22.92 20.55
N PHE A 437 -1.00 -21.90 20.41
CA PHE A 437 0.02 -21.88 19.36
C PHE A 437 0.97 -23.07 19.52
N SER A 438 1.44 -23.63 18.40
CA SER A 438 2.37 -24.76 18.42
C SER A 438 3.69 -24.39 19.11
N LYS A 439 4.40 -25.38 19.67
CA LYS A 439 5.73 -25.13 20.27
C LYS A 439 6.72 -24.49 19.27
N PRO A 440 6.78 -24.92 17.99
CA PRO A 440 7.61 -24.25 16.98
C PRO A 440 7.22 -22.79 16.75
N ALA A 441 5.91 -22.47 16.69
CA ALA A 441 5.43 -21.11 16.52
C ALA A 441 5.82 -20.20 17.71
N GLN A 442 5.66 -20.72 18.94
CA GLN A 442 6.08 -20.03 20.15
C GLN A 442 7.59 -19.77 20.17
N ALA A 443 8.40 -20.77 19.80
CA ALA A 443 9.85 -20.64 19.72
C ALA A 443 10.27 -19.58 18.68
N ARG A 444 9.69 -19.61 17.47
CA ARG A 444 9.99 -18.64 16.41
C ARG A 444 9.79 -17.18 16.86
N ILE A 445 8.67 -16.89 17.53
CA ILE A 445 8.38 -15.54 18.03
C ILE A 445 9.34 -15.15 19.16
N GLN A 446 9.70 -16.09 20.04
CA GLN A 446 10.65 -15.84 21.12
C GLN A 446 12.08 -15.63 20.60
N ASP A 447 12.52 -16.43 19.63
CA ASP A 447 13.84 -16.32 19.02
C ASP A 447 13.98 -15.02 18.20
N SER A 448 12.86 -14.51 17.67
CA SER A 448 12.79 -13.24 16.95
C SER A 448 12.76 -12.01 17.87
N ALA A 449 12.74 -12.17 19.20
CA ALA A 449 12.61 -11.07 20.15
C ALA A 449 13.66 -9.97 19.97
N THR A 450 14.91 -10.34 19.68
CA THR A 450 15.99 -9.37 19.45
C THR A 450 15.77 -8.59 18.16
N TRP A 451 15.33 -9.25 17.08
CA TRP A 451 15.01 -8.60 15.81
C TRP A 451 13.78 -7.69 15.92
N LEU A 452 12.74 -8.15 16.61
CA LEU A 452 11.54 -7.34 16.89
C LEU A 452 11.86 -6.05 17.64
N ARG A 453 12.91 -6.06 18.46
CA ARG A 453 13.37 -4.91 19.24
C ARG A 453 14.53 -4.17 18.60
N SER A 454 14.96 -4.51 17.39
CA SER A 454 16.03 -3.77 16.71
C SER A 454 15.48 -2.51 16.06
N GLU A 455 16.37 -1.60 15.66
CA GLU A 455 16.01 -0.49 14.79
C GLU A 455 15.37 -1.03 13.49
N PRO A 456 14.33 -0.37 12.96
CA PRO A 456 13.76 -0.71 11.65
C PRO A 456 14.80 -0.49 10.55
N ASP A 457 14.74 -1.31 9.49
CA ASP A 457 15.67 -1.24 8.35
C ASP A 457 15.34 -0.10 7.38
#